data_AF-X0UJS8-F1
#
_entry.id   AF-X0UJS8-F1
#
_cell.length_a   1.000
_cell.length_b   1.000
_cell.length_c   1.000
_cell.angle_alpha   90.00
_cell.angle_beta   90.00
_cell.angle_gamma   90.00
#
_symmetry.space_group_name_H-M   'P 1'
#
loop_
_entity.id
_entity.type
_entity.pdbx_description
1 polymer ?
#
loop_
_entity_poly.entity_id
_entity_poly.type
_entity_poly.pdbx_seq_one_letter_code
_entity_poly.pdbx_strand_id
1 'polypeptide(L)'
;VQIVLYFALHYLNIIPKSRQHGITTFIAIFMLDACLFNSNLRAGLIAHKLADAKKIFRDKVKYAYDNLPKDLKEAVSLKKDDSQELLFSNNSGIYVGTSMRSGTLQILHVSEYGWICTHAPAKAAEIKSGALETVHKDGFIFIEATAEGPIGDFPEMCDEAKDVQLSGRDHGPMDYKLHFFAWHEKDSNVTDPQYVDVDEKMHEYFDGLETVFSKTITPEQRAWYTAKKKTLKHLIYKEHPSTIEEAFIAAIEGSYYAMEMSKA
;
A
#
# COMPACT_ATOMS: atom_id res chain seq x y z
N VAL A 1 0.49 11.11 -5.37
CA VAL A 1 0.18 9.94 -4.50
C VAL A 1 0.42 10.18 -3.02
N GLN A 2 1.66 10.31 -2.51
CA GLN A 2 1.91 10.40 -1.05
C GLN A 2 1.21 11.60 -0.37
N ILE A 3 1.23 12.78 -1.00
CA ILE A 3 0.53 13.98 -0.51
C ILE A 3 -0.99 13.77 -0.50
N VAL A 4 -1.54 13.11 -1.54
CA VAL A 4 -2.97 12.78 -1.61
C VAL A 4 -3.36 11.87 -0.46
N LEU A 5 -2.56 10.83 -0.19
CA LEU A 5 -2.79 9.94 0.95
C LEU A 5 -2.78 10.71 2.27
N TYR A 6 -1.80 11.60 2.49
CA TYR A 6 -1.70 12.40 3.73
C TYR A 6 -2.96 13.24 4.01
N PHE A 7 -3.48 13.95 3.02
CA PHE A 7 -4.67 14.77 3.20
C PHE A 7 -5.97 13.97 3.22
N ALA A 8 -5.94 12.72 2.76
CA ALA A 8 -7.09 11.84 2.74
C ALA A 8 -7.13 10.85 3.91
N LEU A 9 -6.15 10.85 4.81
CA LEU A 9 -6.03 9.86 5.89
C LEU A 9 -7.33 9.72 6.71
N HIS A 10 -7.57 8.48 7.11
CA HIS A 10 -8.56 8.10 8.13
C HIS A 10 -7.88 7.30 9.23
N TYR A 11 -8.58 6.90 10.28
CA TYR A 11 -8.01 6.01 11.30
C TYR A 11 -7.62 4.66 10.70
N LEU A 12 -8.52 4.05 9.91
CA LEU A 12 -8.26 2.78 9.24
C LEU A 12 -8.10 3.01 7.74
N ASN A 13 -6.94 2.67 7.19
CA ASN A 13 -6.62 2.90 5.78
C ASN A 13 -6.27 1.58 5.11
N ILE A 14 -6.97 1.26 4.02
CA ILE A 14 -6.65 0.13 3.15
C ILE A 14 -6.23 0.63 1.77
N ILE A 15 -5.06 0.17 1.31
CA ILE A 15 -4.32 0.79 0.21
C ILE A 15 -3.92 -0.29 -0.82
N PRO A 16 -4.86 -0.75 -1.67
CA PRO A 16 -4.51 -1.47 -2.88
C PRO A 16 -3.76 -0.54 -3.84
N LYS A 17 -2.60 -0.96 -4.34
CA LYS A 17 -1.76 -0.07 -5.16
C LYS A 17 -0.95 -0.82 -6.22
N SER A 18 -0.59 -0.09 -7.28
CA SER A 18 0.48 -0.52 -8.17
C SER A 18 1.86 -0.46 -7.48
N ARG A 19 2.85 -1.18 -8.01
CA ARG A 19 4.21 -1.13 -7.48
C ARG A 19 4.85 0.27 -7.54
N GLN A 20 5.73 0.51 -6.58
CA GLN A 20 6.66 1.65 -6.54
C GLN A 20 6.01 3.06 -6.38
N HIS A 21 4.88 3.18 -5.69
CA HIS A 21 4.31 4.49 -5.31
C HIS A 21 4.94 5.14 -4.06
N GLY A 22 5.88 4.46 -3.39
CA GLY A 22 6.51 4.98 -2.17
C GLY A 22 5.59 5.03 -0.95
N ILE A 23 4.46 4.29 -0.95
CA ILE A 23 3.50 4.23 0.17
C ILE A 23 4.17 3.73 1.47
N THR A 24 4.90 2.62 1.41
CA THR A 24 5.67 2.08 2.54
C THR A 24 6.65 3.12 3.11
N THR A 25 7.25 3.95 2.25
CA THR A 25 8.16 5.03 2.68
C THR A 25 7.38 6.12 3.40
N PHE A 26 6.26 6.57 2.82
CA PHE A 26 5.39 7.56 3.45
C PHE A 26 4.94 7.11 4.84
N ILE A 27 4.43 5.89 5.00
CA ILE A 27 3.95 5.38 6.30
C ILE A 27 5.11 5.27 7.30
N ALA A 28 6.30 4.85 6.86
CA ALA A 28 7.49 4.80 7.72
C ALA A 28 7.88 6.19 8.25
N ILE A 29 7.83 7.22 7.40
CA ILE A 29 8.10 8.60 7.81
C ILE A 29 6.98 9.14 8.71
N PHE A 30 5.72 8.83 8.41
CA PHE A 30 4.59 9.19 9.26
C PHE A 30 4.72 8.62 10.67
N MET A 31 5.10 7.34 10.80
CA MET A 31 5.38 6.73 12.12
C MET A 31 6.55 7.40 12.84
N LEU A 32 7.63 7.73 12.12
CA LEU A 32 8.79 8.43 12.67
C LEU A 32 8.44 9.82 13.18
N ASP A 33 7.74 10.61 12.37
CA ASP A 33 7.25 11.92 12.73
C ASP A 33 6.38 11.86 13.99
N ALA A 34 5.39 10.96 14.00
CA ALA A 34 4.52 10.77 15.16
C ALA A 34 5.30 10.41 16.43
N CYS A 35 6.31 9.53 16.36
CA CYS A 35 7.14 9.17 17.51
C CYS A 35 8.09 10.29 17.98
N LEU A 36 8.56 11.16 17.07
CA LEU A 36 9.45 12.27 17.44
C LEU A 36 8.68 13.42 18.08
N PHE A 37 7.50 13.73 17.57
CA PHE A 37 6.72 14.91 18.00
C PHE A 37 5.60 14.60 19.00
N ASN A 38 5.45 13.35 19.43
CA ASN A 38 4.54 12.95 20.51
C ASN A 38 5.23 12.03 21.52
N SER A 39 4.68 11.94 22.73
CA SER A 39 5.21 11.10 23.82
C SER A 39 4.37 9.85 24.03
N ASN A 40 5.01 8.78 24.51
CA ASN A 40 4.36 7.50 24.84
C ASN A 40 3.66 6.78 23.65
N LEU A 41 4.14 7.00 22.43
CA LEU A 41 3.59 6.39 21.23
C LEU A 41 4.31 5.07 20.89
N ARG A 42 3.58 4.02 20.56
CA ARG A 42 4.12 2.77 20.00
C ARG A 42 3.61 2.59 18.58
N ALA A 43 4.56 2.51 17.65
CA ALA A 43 4.30 2.21 16.25
C ALA A 43 4.89 0.85 15.88
N GLY A 44 4.15 0.08 15.09
CA GLY A 44 4.52 -1.26 14.66
C GLY A 44 4.52 -1.41 13.16
N LEU A 45 5.53 -2.09 12.60
CA LEU A 45 5.56 -2.51 11.20
C LEU A 45 5.61 -4.03 11.06
N ILE A 46 4.61 -4.59 10.38
CA ILE A 46 4.55 -5.99 10.00
C ILE A 46 4.82 -6.12 8.50
N ALA A 47 5.64 -7.11 8.15
CA ALA A 47 5.82 -7.56 6.77
C ALA A 47 5.71 -9.08 6.67
N HIS A 48 5.71 -9.58 5.44
CA HIS A 48 5.58 -11.01 5.14
C HIS A 48 6.71 -11.86 5.78
N LYS A 49 7.95 -11.38 5.81
CA LYS A 49 9.04 -11.97 6.63
C LYS A 49 9.69 -10.91 7.51
N LEU A 50 10.30 -11.36 8.62
CA LEU A 50 11.03 -10.48 9.52
C LEU A 50 12.19 -9.77 8.82
N ALA A 51 12.89 -10.45 7.91
CA ALA A 51 13.99 -9.85 7.15
C ALA A 51 13.53 -8.66 6.29
N ASP A 52 12.35 -8.75 5.66
CA ASP A 52 11.78 -7.67 4.87
C ASP A 52 11.33 -6.51 5.76
N ALA A 53 10.73 -6.81 6.92
CA ALA A 53 10.37 -5.79 7.91
C ALA A 53 11.60 -5.01 8.40
N LYS A 54 12.70 -5.73 8.74
CA LYS A 54 13.98 -5.11 9.12
C LYS A 54 14.60 -4.28 7.99
N LYS A 55 14.46 -4.72 6.73
CA LYS A 55 14.95 -3.97 5.57
C LYS A 55 14.19 -2.66 5.41
N ILE A 56 12.86 -2.69 5.48
CA ILE A 56 12.03 -1.47 5.44
C ILE A 56 12.41 -0.53 6.58
N PHE A 57 12.52 -1.06 7.80
CA PHE A 57 12.91 -0.29 8.97
C PHE A 57 14.27 0.40 8.80
N ARG A 58 15.30 -0.35 8.40
CA ARG A 58 16.64 0.20 8.17
C ARG A 58 16.62 1.27 7.07
N ASP A 59 16.05 0.95 5.92
CA ASP A 59 16.17 1.76 4.71
C ASP A 59 15.25 3.00 4.72
N LYS A 60 14.21 3.01 5.56
CA LYS A 60 13.19 4.07 5.59
C LYS A 60 13.12 4.79 6.94
N VAL A 61 13.01 4.06 8.05
CA VAL A 61 12.90 4.66 9.39
C VAL A 61 14.27 5.10 9.89
N LYS A 62 15.22 4.16 10.02
CA LYS A 62 16.55 4.46 10.54
C LYS A 62 17.31 5.42 9.64
N TYR A 63 17.27 5.21 8.32
CA TYR A 63 17.87 6.14 7.37
C TYR A 63 17.33 7.58 7.55
N ALA A 64 16.02 7.76 7.68
CA ALA A 64 15.44 9.09 7.89
C ALA A 64 15.89 9.69 9.22
N TYR A 65 15.85 8.91 10.31
CA TYR A 65 16.31 9.37 11.63
C TYR A 65 17.78 9.78 11.63
N ASP A 66 18.66 8.97 11.05
CA ASP A 66 20.11 9.22 11.04
C ASP A 66 20.44 10.55 10.31
N ASN A 67 19.63 10.92 9.32
CA ASN A 67 19.74 12.16 8.54
C ASN A 67 19.01 13.39 9.13
N LEU A 68 18.39 13.26 10.32
CA LEU A 68 17.77 14.41 10.98
C LEU A 68 18.83 15.43 11.45
N PRO A 69 18.44 16.72 11.54
CA PRO A 69 19.21 17.74 12.23
C PRO A 69 19.66 17.29 13.61
N LYS A 70 20.89 17.67 13.98
CA LYS A 70 21.49 17.31 15.27
C LYS A 70 20.60 17.72 16.44
N ASP A 71 20.06 18.93 16.39
CA ASP A 71 19.23 19.49 17.47
C ASP A 71 17.96 18.65 17.73
N LEU A 72 17.34 18.09 16.67
CA LEU A 72 16.18 17.19 16.84
C LEU A 72 16.57 15.86 17.49
N LYS A 73 17.71 15.28 17.09
CA LYS A 73 18.23 14.04 17.69
C LYS A 73 18.66 14.24 19.15
N GLU A 74 19.10 15.44 19.51
CA GLU A 74 19.41 15.78 20.91
C GLU A 74 18.15 16.00 21.74
N ALA A 75 17.13 16.67 21.18
CA ALA A 75 15.85 16.87 21.86
C ALA A 75 15.11 15.54 22.12
N VAL A 76 15.12 14.63 21.15
CA VAL A 76 14.44 13.32 21.22
C VAL A 76 15.45 12.20 20.93
N SER A 77 16.34 11.98 21.89
CA SER A 77 17.44 11.01 21.78
C SER A 77 17.00 9.55 21.83
N LEU A 78 17.82 8.66 21.26
CA LEU A 78 17.58 7.22 21.32
C LEU A 78 17.96 6.64 22.69
N LYS A 79 17.01 5.97 23.32
CA LYS A 79 17.21 5.04 24.45
C LYS A 79 17.57 3.64 23.99
N LYS A 80 17.11 3.25 22.79
CA LYS A 80 17.43 1.97 22.16
C LYS A 80 17.55 2.13 20.65
N ASP A 81 18.58 1.53 20.06
CA ASP A 81 18.82 1.47 18.62
C ASP A 81 19.28 0.06 18.28
N ASP A 82 18.40 -0.75 17.68
CA ASP A 82 18.78 -2.05 17.14
C ASP A 82 18.12 -2.32 15.78
N SER A 83 18.41 -3.49 15.20
CA SER A 83 17.89 -3.88 13.88
C SER A 83 16.36 -3.98 13.77
N GLN A 84 15.64 -3.92 14.89
CA GLN A 84 14.21 -4.16 15.02
C GLN A 84 13.47 -3.06 15.78
N GLU A 85 14.14 -2.22 16.56
CA GLU A 85 13.48 -1.23 17.41
C GLU A 85 14.31 0.05 17.54
N LEU A 86 13.62 1.19 17.39
CA LEU A 86 14.06 2.50 17.89
C LEU A 86 13.16 2.87 19.06
N LEU A 87 13.76 3.13 20.22
CA LEU A 87 13.06 3.68 21.39
C LEU A 87 13.63 5.05 21.71
N PHE A 88 12.77 6.04 21.86
CA PHE A 88 13.12 7.44 22.05
C PHE A 88 13.01 7.87 23.51
N SER A 89 13.65 8.99 23.85
CA SER A 89 13.74 9.55 25.20
C SER A 89 12.37 9.92 25.78
N ASN A 90 11.46 10.40 24.93
CA ASN A 90 10.05 10.70 25.21
C ASN A 90 9.15 9.44 25.40
N ASN A 91 9.77 8.27 25.52
CA ASN A 91 9.09 6.98 25.65
C ASN A 91 8.19 6.64 24.45
N SER A 92 8.43 7.23 23.27
CA SER A 92 7.87 6.75 22.00
C SER A 92 8.81 5.74 21.34
N GLY A 93 8.31 4.91 20.44
CA GLY A 93 9.15 3.93 19.76
C GLY A 93 8.48 3.25 18.58
N ILE A 94 9.34 2.78 17.65
CA ILE A 94 8.95 2.06 16.44
C ILE A 94 9.64 0.72 16.47
N TYR A 95 8.89 -0.35 16.28
CA TYR A 95 9.47 -1.69 16.16
C TYR A 95 8.89 -2.47 14.99
N VAL A 96 9.59 -3.53 14.59
CA VAL A 96 9.17 -4.41 13.49
C VAL A 96 9.00 -5.85 13.95
N GLY A 97 8.07 -6.57 13.32
CA GLY A 97 7.75 -7.93 13.70
C GLY A 97 6.90 -8.66 12.67
N THR A 98 6.44 -9.86 13.02
CA THR A 98 5.61 -10.69 12.14
C THR A 98 4.16 -10.81 12.59
N SER A 99 3.82 -10.56 13.86
CA SER A 99 2.44 -10.69 14.33
C SER A 99 2.01 -9.80 15.51
N MET A 100 2.93 -9.06 16.15
CA MET A 100 2.69 -7.95 17.09
C MET A 100 1.41 -8.04 17.98
N ARG A 101 1.26 -9.11 18.76
CA ARG A 101 0.04 -9.35 19.57
C ARG A 101 0.05 -8.79 20.99
N SER A 102 1.23 -8.51 21.55
CA SER A 102 1.41 -8.28 22.99
C SER A 102 1.56 -6.82 23.40
N GLY A 103 1.42 -5.89 22.47
CA GLY A 103 1.56 -4.44 22.72
C GLY A 103 0.21 -3.72 22.66
N THR A 104 0.20 -2.46 23.11
CA THR A 104 -0.83 -1.49 22.75
C THR A 104 -0.22 -0.56 21.73
N LEU A 105 -0.63 -0.69 20.47
CA LEU A 105 -0.13 0.14 19.38
C LEU A 105 -1.04 1.35 19.20
N GLN A 106 -0.45 2.47 18.80
CA GLN A 106 -1.20 3.63 18.32
C GLN A 106 -1.07 3.77 16.81
N ILE A 107 -0.03 3.19 16.19
CA ILE A 107 0.11 3.16 14.74
C ILE A 107 0.57 1.76 14.33
N LEU A 108 -0.14 1.13 13.40
CA LEU A 108 0.23 -0.17 12.84
C LEU A 108 0.28 -0.07 11.32
N HIS A 109 1.38 -0.54 10.74
CA HIS A 109 1.55 -0.70 9.31
C HIS A 109 1.73 -2.19 8.97
N VAL A 110 0.82 -2.73 8.18
CA VAL A 110 0.90 -4.08 7.61
C VAL A 110 1.23 -3.96 6.12
N SER A 111 2.48 -4.27 5.78
CA SER A 111 3.01 -4.17 4.42
C SER A 111 2.88 -5.49 3.67
N GLU A 112 2.49 -5.40 2.40
CA GLU A 112 2.26 -6.54 1.49
C GLU A 112 1.21 -7.53 2.03
N TYR A 113 0.13 -7.01 2.61
CA TYR A 113 -0.90 -7.85 3.25
C TYR A 113 -1.59 -8.82 2.27
N GLY A 114 -1.86 -8.38 1.03
CA GLY A 114 -2.39 -9.26 -0.02
C GLY A 114 -1.52 -10.48 -0.26
N TRP A 115 -0.18 -10.31 -0.26
CA TRP A 115 0.74 -11.45 -0.35
C TRP A 115 0.59 -12.40 0.84
N ILE A 116 0.50 -11.85 2.06
CA ILE A 116 0.34 -12.62 3.30
C ILE A 116 -0.97 -13.40 3.29
N CYS A 117 -2.08 -12.78 2.86
CA CYS A 117 -3.39 -13.44 2.72
C CYS A 117 -3.32 -14.66 1.80
N THR A 118 -2.69 -14.52 0.64
CA THR A 118 -2.61 -15.60 -0.36
C THR A 118 -1.63 -16.70 0.02
N HIS A 119 -0.44 -16.35 0.53
CA HIS A 119 0.67 -17.30 0.71
C HIS A 119 0.85 -17.79 2.14
N ALA A 120 0.30 -17.07 3.12
CA ALA A 120 0.42 -17.40 4.54
C ALA A 120 -0.90 -17.12 5.30
N PRO A 121 -2.02 -17.77 4.92
CA PRO A 121 -3.36 -17.46 5.45
C PRO A 121 -3.46 -17.62 6.97
N ALA A 122 -2.74 -18.59 7.56
CA ALA A 122 -2.68 -18.73 9.02
C ALA A 122 -2.06 -17.48 9.70
N LYS A 123 -1.04 -16.88 9.07
CA LYS A 123 -0.43 -15.63 9.54
C LYS A 123 -1.33 -14.43 9.28
N ALA A 124 -2.05 -14.39 8.17
CA ALA A 124 -3.05 -13.35 7.90
C ALA A 124 -4.13 -13.36 8.99
N ALA A 125 -4.69 -14.54 9.29
CA ALA A 125 -5.64 -14.73 10.39
C ALA A 125 -5.03 -14.34 11.75
N GLU A 126 -3.75 -14.62 11.97
CA GLU A 126 -3.03 -14.22 13.18
C GLU A 126 -2.96 -12.69 13.36
N ILE A 127 -2.66 -11.98 12.26
CA ILE A 127 -2.59 -10.52 12.18
C ILE A 127 -4.00 -9.92 12.37
N LYS A 128 -5.01 -10.43 11.65
CA LYS A 128 -6.40 -9.97 11.71
C LYS A 128 -6.97 -10.06 13.12
N SER A 129 -6.85 -11.24 13.74
CA SER A 129 -7.40 -11.50 15.09
C SER A 129 -6.53 -11.00 16.25
N GLY A 130 -5.33 -10.48 15.98
CA GLY A 130 -4.34 -10.15 17.01
C GLY A 130 -3.77 -8.76 16.84
N ALA A 131 -2.93 -8.55 15.82
CA ALA A 131 -2.24 -7.28 15.61
C ALA A 131 -3.20 -6.12 15.38
N LEU A 132 -4.23 -6.30 14.54
CA LEU A 132 -5.20 -5.23 14.26
C LEU A 132 -5.98 -4.83 15.52
N GLU A 133 -6.31 -5.81 16.37
CA GLU A 133 -7.00 -5.59 17.66
C GLU A 133 -6.14 -4.91 18.73
N THR A 134 -4.82 -4.80 18.52
CA THR A 134 -3.93 -4.10 19.46
C THR A 134 -3.95 -2.58 19.33
N VAL A 135 -4.54 -2.06 18.25
CA VAL A 135 -4.53 -0.63 17.96
C VAL A 135 -5.63 0.06 18.75
N HIS A 136 -5.27 1.09 19.50
CA HIS A 136 -6.22 1.87 20.29
C HIS A 136 -7.32 2.51 19.40
N LYS A 137 -8.50 2.81 19.96
CA LYS A 137 -9.66 3.39 19.25
C LYS A 137 -9.39 4.69 18.47
N ASP A 138 -8.31 5.39 18.81
CA ASP A 138 -7.88 6.66 18.19
C ASP A 138 -6.55 6.49 17.42
N GLY A 139 -6.11 5.24 17.23
CA GLY A 139 -4.89 4.89 16.53
C GLY A 139 -5.08 4.76 15.03
N PHE A 140 -3.97 4.62 14.31
CA PHE A 140 -3.94 4.50 12.87
C PHE A 140 -3.57 3.07 12.44
N ILE A 141 -4.33 2.51 11.52
CA ILE A 141 -4.01 1.28 10.81
C ILE A 141 -3.78 1.61 9.34
N PHE A 142 -2.67 1.10 8.82
CA PHE A 142 -2.33 1.13 7.40
C PHE A 142 -2.14 -0.31 6.91
N ILE A 143 -3.00 -0.74 6.00
CA ILE A 143 -2.86 -2.02 5.31
C ILE A 143 -2.61 -1.71 3.84
N GLU A 144 -1.42 -2.03 3.34
CA GLU A 144 -1.06 -1.79 1.95
C GLU A 144 -0.56 -3.06 1.28
N ALA A 145 -0.90 -3.24 0.02
CA ALA A 145 -0.40 -4.35 -0.77
C ALA A 145 -0.50 -4.06 -2.27
N THR A 146 0.35 -4.73 -3.05
CA THR A 146 -0.06 -5.04 -4.43
C THR A 146 -1.11 -6.14 -4.43
N ALA A 147 -1.94 -6.19 -5.46
CA ALA A 147 -2.90 -7.26 -5.62
C ALA A 147 -2.21 -8.63 -5.65
N GLU A 148 -2.85 -9.66 -5.10
CA GLU A 148 -2.34 -11.04 -5.08
C GLU A 148 -3.47 -12.04 -5.39
N GLY A 149 -4.34 -11.67 -6.33
CA GLY A 149 -5.54 -12.41 -6.70
C GLY A 149 -6.74 -12.14 -5.78
N PRO A 150 -7.88 -12.81 -6.03
CA PRO A 150 -9.15 -12.56 -5.35
C PRO A 150 -9.31 -13.28 -4.00
N ILE A 151 -8.27 -13.98 -3.53
CA ILE A 151 -8.39 -14.90 -2.38
C ILE A 151 -7.84 -14.23 -1.12
N GLY A 152 -8.56 -14.41 -0.01
CA GLY A 152 -8.15 -14.01 1.33
C GLY A 152 -8.81 -12.70 1.80
N ASP A 153 -8.39 -12.23 2.98
CA ASP A 153 -9.05 -11.09 3.64
C ASP A 153 -8.86 -9.76 2.89
N PHE A 154 -7.74 -9.56 2.20
CA PHE A 154 -7.41 -8.24 1.63
C PHE A 154 -8.41 -7.78 0.53
N PRO A 155 -8.80 -8.61 -0.46
CA PRO A 155 -9.89 -8.28 -1.38
C PRO A 155 -11.22 -7.98 -0.67
N GLU A 156 -11.64 -8.81 0.29
CA GLU A 156 -12.89 -8.63 1.06
C GLU A 156 -12.89 -7.28 1.79
N MET A 157 -11.80 -6.93 2.46
CA MET A 157 -11.65 -5.64 3.13
C MET A 157 -11.67 -4.45 2.15
N CYS A 158 -11.16 -4.64 0.92
CA CYS A 158 -11.22 -3.59 -0.11
C CYS A 158 -12.66 -3.39 -0.61
N ASP A 159 -13.42 -4.48 -0.80
CA ASP A 159 -14.82 -4.44 -1.23
C ASP A 159 -15.70 -3.79 -0.14
N GLU A 160 -15.53 -4.18 1.13
CA GLU A 160 -16.24 -3.54 2.25
C GLU A 160 -15.95 -2.03 2.33
N ALA A 161 -14.69 -1.63 2.21
CA ALA A 161 -14.30 -0.22 2.22
C ALA A 161 -14.86 0.54 1.01
N LYS A 162 -14.94 -0.12 -0.16
CA LYS A 162 -15.55 0.42 -1.37
C LYS A 162 -17.05 0.64 -1.17
N ASP A 163 -17.76 -0.32 -0.59
CA ASP A 163 -19.20 -0.23 -0.32
C ASP A 163 -19.51 0.92 0.66
N VAL A 164 -18.70 1.10 1.70
CA VAL A 164 -18.82 2.25 2.60
C VAL A 164 -18.66 3.57 1.83
N GLN A 165 -17.63 3.69 0.99
CA GLN A 165 -17.41 4.89 0.20
C GLN A 165 -18.53 5.15 -0.82
N LEU A 166 -19.08 4.12 -1.46
CA LEU A 166 -20.19 4.23 -2.42
C LEU A 166 -21.52 4.56 -1.75
N SER A 167 -21.71 4.19 -0.48
CA SER A 167 -22.93 4.52 0.26
C SER A 167 -23.10 6.03 0.50
N GLY A 168 -22.03 6.81 0.36
CA GLY A 168 -22.04 8.28 0.52
C GLY A 168 -22.19 8.76 1.97
N ARG A 169 -22.17 7.85 2.96
CA ARG A 169 -22.16 8.21 4.38
C ARG A 169 -20.75 8.59 4.85
N ASP A 170 -20.68 9.29 5.98
CA ASP A 170 -19.41 9.55 6.65
C ASP A 170 -18.78 8.24 7.16
N HIS A 171 -17.45 8.17 7.07
CA HIS A 171 -16.69 7.04 7.60
C HIS A 171 -16.66 7.11 9.13
N GLY A 172 -17.18 6.08 9.78
CA GLY A 172 -17.06 5.86 11.20
C GLY A 172 -15.62 5.47 11.60
N PRO A 173 -15.31 5.48 12.90
CA PRO A 173 -13.95 5.17 13.38
C PRO A 173 -13.45 3.77 13.02
N MET A 174 -14.37 2.81 12.84
CA MET A 174 -14.08 1.41 12.51
C MET A 174 -14.20 1.10 11.01
N ASP A 175 -14.57 2.08 10.19
CA ASP A 175 -14.66 1.88 8.74
C ASP A 175 -13.28 2.05 8.11
N TYR A 176 -12.86 1.09 7.29
CA TYR A 176 -11.68 1.25 6.45
C TYR A 176 -11.97 2.26 5.33
N LYS A 177 -11.09 3.25 5.19
CA LYS A 177 -11.09 4.15 4.04
C LYS A 177 -10.20 3.55 2.94
N LEU A 178 -10.79 3.42 1.76
CA LEU A 178 -10.14 2.86 0.58
C LEU A 178 -9.29 3.92 -0.13
N HIS A 179 -8.02 3.61 -0.39
CA HIS A 179 -7.11 4.44 -1.17
C HIS A 179 -6.50 3.62 -2.28
N PHE A 180 -7.02 3.74 -3.49
CA PHE A 180 -6.45 3.06 -4.64
C PHE A 180 -5.48 3.97 -5.39
N PHE A 181 -4.28 3.45 -5.70
CA PHE A 181 -3.29 4.16 -6.49
C PHE A 181 -2.88 3.33 -7.71
N ALA A 182 -3.33 3.78 -8.89
CA ALA A 182 -3.11 3.14 -10.18
C ALA A 182 -1.77 3.54 -10.80
N TRP A 183 -1.30 2.75 -11.77
CA TRP A 183 -0.01 2.98 -12.43
C TRP A 183 0.09 4.34 -13.13
N HIS A 184 -1.00 4.88 -13.69
CA HIS A 184 -1.02 6.13 -14.45
C HIS A 184 -0.97 7.38 -13.55
N GLU A 185 -1.12 7.22 -12.23
CA GLU A 185 -0.93 8.29 -11.24
C GLU A 185 0.54 8.52 -10.89
N LYS A 186 1.44 7.69 -11.42
CA LYS A 186 2.89 7.85 -11.25
C LYS A 186 3.48 8.48 -12.50
N ASP A 187 3.86 9.74 -12.39
CA ASP A 187 4.41 10.53 -13.52
C ASP A 187 5.66 9.90 -14.14
N SER A 188 6.41 9.09 -13.38
CA SER A 188 7.59 8.40 -13.90
C SER A 188 7.29 7.14 -14.72
N ASN A 189 6.02 6.72 -14.84
CA ASN A 189 5.62 5.57 -15.65
C ASN A 189 5.44 5.99 -17.11
N VAL A 190 6.53 6.44 -17.71
CA VAL A 190 6.60 6.95 -19.07
C VAL A 190 7.75 6.29 -19.81
N THR A 191 7.63 6.13 -21.12
CA THR A 191 8.71 5.78 -22.03
C THR A 191 8.49 6.46 -23.37
N ASP A 192 9.53 6.57 -24.18
CA ASP A 192 9.44 7.18 -25.49
C ASP A 192 8.53 6.36 -26.43
N PRO A 193 7.43 6.94 -26.96
CA PRO A 193 6.50 6.26 -27.85
C PRO A 193 7.13 5.79 -29.15
N GLN A 194 8.25 6.39 -29.60
CA GLN A 194 8.87 6.01 -30.86
C GLN A 194 9.39 4.55 -30.88
N TYR A 195 9.63 3.97 -29.69
CA TYR A 195 10.16 2.61 -29.54
C TYR A 195 9.09 1.57 -29.21
N VAL A 196 7.83 1.97 -29.08
CA VAL A 196 6.74 1.08 -28.66
C VAL A 196 5.56 1.24 -29.60
N ASP A 197 5.27 0.18 -30.35
CA ASP A 197 4.05 0.10 -31.14
C ASP A 197 2.85 -0.15 -30.20
N VAL A 198 1.95 0.83 -30.12
CA VAL A 198 0.70 0.73 -29.35
C VAL A 198 -0.40 0.39 -30.35
N ASP A 199 -0.86 -0.86 -30.31
CA ASP A 199 -1.90 -1.32 -31.23
C ASP A 199 -3.27 -0.67 -30.93
N GLU A 200 -4.18 -0.79 -31.88
CA GLU A 200 -5.53 -0.23 -31.81
C GLU A 200 -6.32 -0.73 -30.58
N LYS A 201 -6.16 -2.01 -30.22
CA LYS A 201 -6.81 -2.60 -29.04
C LYS A 201 -6.33 -1.95 -27.74
N MET A 202 -5.03 -1.66 -27.63
CA MET A 202 -4.48 -0.96 -26.50
C MET A 202 -4.95 0.50 -26.45
N HIS A 203 -5.08 1.16 -27.60
CA HIS A 203 -5.71 2.48 -27.66
C HIS A 203 -7.15 2.47 -27.16
N GLU A 204 -7.98 1.53 -27.62
CA GLU A 204 -9.35 1.36 -27.13
C GLU A 204 -9.41 1.11 -25.61
N TYR A 205 -8.49 0.30 -25.08
CA TYR A 205 -8.36 0.07 -23.64
C TYR A 205 -8.07 1.37 -22.89
N PHE A 206 -7.09 2.17 -23.34
CA PHE A 206 -6.76 3.43 -22.71
C PHE A 206 -7.89 4.45 -22.84
N ASP A 207 -8.55 4.56 -23.99
CA ASP A 207 -9.67 5.49 -24.20
C ASP A 207 -10.85 5.16 -23.27
N GLY A 208 -11.10 3.87 -23.03
CA GLY A 208 -12.06 3.40 -22.02
C GLY A 208 -11.68 3.85 -20.60
N LEU A 209 -10.41 3.71 -20.23
CA LEU A 209 -9.90 4.17 -18.94
C LEU A 209 -9.99 5.69 -18.78
N GLU A 210 -9.65 6.45 -19.82
CA GLU A 210 -9.74 7.92 -19.79
C GLU A 210 -11.16 8.39 -19.55
N THR A 211 -12.14 7.69 -20.12
CA THR A 211 -13.57 7.94 -19.89
C THR A 211 -13.94 7.67 -18.43
N VAL A 212 -13.52 6.54 -17.87
CA VAL A 212 -13.80 6.16 -16.47
C VAL A 212 -13.15 7.13 -15.48
N PHE A 213 -11.89 7.52 -15.72
CA PHE A 213 -11.15 8.40 -14.81
C PHE A 213 -11.38 9.88 -15.05
N SER A 214 -12.07 10.24 -16.15
CA SER A 214 -12.17 11.62 -16.63
C SER A 214 -10.80 12.31 -16.70
N LYS A 215 -9.77 11.57 -17.15
CA LYS A 215 -8.37 12.00 -17.18
C LYS A 215 -7.66 11.39 -18.37
N THR A 216 -6.85 12.19 -19.07
CA THR A 216 -6.03 11.73 -20.21
C THR A 216 -4.81 10.93 -19.75
N ILE A 217 -4.56 9.82 -20.43
CA ILE A 217 -3.35 9.01 -20.36
C ILE A 217 -2.46 9.39 -21.54
N THR A 218 -1.33 10.01 -21.22
CA THR A 218 -0.41 10.54 -22.24
C THR A 218 0.15 9.45 -23.16
N PRO A 219 0.54 9.77 -24.41
CA PRO A 219 1.18 8.81 -25.31
C PRO A 219 2.37 8.07 -24.70
N GLU A 220 3.17 8.76 -23.89
CA GLU A 220 4.33 8.22 -23.19
C GLU A 220 3.93 7.20 -22.11
N GLN A 221 2.82 7.45 -21.41
CA GLN A 221 2.24 6.50 -20.45
C GLN A 221 1.62 5.28 -21.15
N ARG A 222 0.91 5.49 -22.26
CA ARG A 222 0.37 4.40 -23.10
C ARG A 222 1.51 3.50 -23.59
N ALA A 223 2.58 4.08 -24.12
CA ALA A 223 3.78 3.37 -24.55
C ALA A 223 4.42 2.59 -23.40
N TRP A 224 4.53 3.19 -22.21
CA TRP A 224 5.12 2.51 -21.05
C TRP A 224 4.30 1.29 -20.64
N TYR A 225 2.98 1.44 -20.56
CA TYR A 225 2.09 0.36 -20.17
C TYR A 225 2.11 -0.77 -21.19
N THR A 226 2.06 -0.45 -22.49
CA THR A 226 2.15 -1.46 -23.56
C THR A 226 3.48 -2.22 -23.52
N ALA A 227 4.60 -1.53 -23.34
CA ALA A 227 5.91 -2.16 -23.20
C ALA A 227 5.97 -3.08 -21.96
N LYS A 228 5.42 -2.64 -20.82
CA LYS A 228 5.34 -3.45 -19.60
C LYS A 228 4.41 -4.63 -19.73
N LYS A 229 3.25 -4.47 -20.36
CA LYS A 229 2.28 -5.54 -20.64
C LYS A 229 2.88 -6.61 -21.55
N LYS A 230 3.73 -6.24 -22.51
CA LYS A 230 4.46 -7.22 -23.33
C LYS A 230 5.38 -8.12 -22.49
N THR A 231 6.03 -7.58 -21.47
CA THR A 231 6.92 -8.34 -20.57
C THR A 231 6.14 -9.14 -19.52
N LEU A 232 5.21 -8.49 -18.82
CA LEU A 232 4.48 -9.05 -17.68
C LEU A 232 3.29 -9.91 -18.10
N LYS A 233 2.80 -9.75 -19.33
CA LYS A 233 1.58 -10.37 -19.82
C LYS A 233 0.42 -10.09 -18.86
N HIS A 234 -0.32 -11.10 -18.43
CA HIS A 234 -1.43 -10.98 -17.48
C HIS A 234 -1.00 -10.44 -16.10
N LEU A 235 0.27 -10.57 -15.71
CA LEU A 235 0.75 -10.04 -14.43
C LEU A 235 0.72 -8.51 -14.39
N ILE A 236 0.49 -7.84 -15.53
CA ILE A 236 0.34 -6.38 -15.57
C ILE A 236 -0.82 -5.91 -14.67
N TYR A 237 -1.94 -6.64 -14.63
CA TYR A 237 -3.10 -6.26 -13.82
C TYR A 237 -2.84 -6.43 -12.32
N LYS A 238 -1.97 -7.38 -11.96
CA LYS A 238 -1.53 -7.57 -10.58
C LYS A 238 -0.55 -6.47 -10.13
N GLU A 239 0.45 -6.19 -10.97
CA GLU A 239 1.60 -5.34 -10.60
C GLU A 239 1.35 -3.85 -10.88
N HIS A 240 0.57 -3.58 -11.93
CA HIS A 240 0.23 -2.26 -12.46
C HIS A 240 -1.26 -2.16 -12.85
N PRO A 241 -2.20 -2.43 -11.93
CA PRO A 241 -3.62 -2.29 -12.20
C PRO A 241 -4.00 -0.85 -12.56
N SER A 242 -4.93 -0.71 -13.49
CA SER A 242 -5.60 0.56 -13.79
C SER A 242 -6.81 0.78 -12.89
N THR A 243 -7.50 -0.29 -12.47
CA THR A 243 -8.63 -0.23 -11.52
C THR A 243 -8.49 -1.26 -10.39
N ILE A 244 -9.30 -1.10 -9.34
CA ILE A 244 -9.34 -2.06 -8.23
C ILE A 244 -9.83 -3.42 -8.72
N GLU A 245 -10.82 -3.43 -9.61
CA GLU A 245 -11.37 -4.63 -10.20
C GLU A 245 -10.27 -5.40 -10.92
N GLU A 246 -9.49 -4.73 -11.78
CA GLU A 246 -8.33 -5.33 -12.47
C GLU A 246 -7.33 -5.95 -11.49
N ALA A 247 -7.09 -5.28 -10.36
CA ALA A 247 -6.16 -5.76 -9.34
C ALA A 247 -6.58 -7.16 -8.81
N PHE A 248 -7.88 -7.40 -8.64
CA PHE A 248 -8.38 -8.62 -8.02
C PHE A 248 -8.91 -9.67 -9.00
N ILE A 249 -8.86 -9.44 -10.31
CA ILE A 249 -9.26 -10.48 -11.27
C ILE A 249 -8.39 -11.72 -11.06
N ALA A 250 -9.05 -12.89 -10.94
CA ALA A 250 -8.38 -14.17 -10.86
C ALA A 250 -7.40 -14.33 -12.03
N ALA A 251 -6.13 -14.64 -11.76
CA ALA A 251 -5.14 -14.93 -12.79
C ALA A 251 -5.39 -16.29 -13.46
N ILE A 252 -6.62 -16.53 -13.94
CA ILE A 252 -6.99 -17.72 -14.71
C ILE A 252 -6.94 -17.30 -16.17
N GLU A 253 -5.94 -17.78 -16.90
CA GLU A 253 -5.71 -17.53 -18.34
C GLU A 253 -7.00 -17.69 -19.17
N GLY A 254 -7.90 -18.61 -18.78
CA GLY A 254 -9.20 -18.86 -19.43
C GLY A 254 -10.35 -17.89 -19.11
N SER A 255 -10.32 -17.18 -17.98
CA SER A 255 -11.38 -16.21 -17.62
C SER A 255 -11.27 -14.89 -18.40
N TYR A 256 -10.07 -14.56 -18.87
CA TYR A 256 -9.81 -13.36 -19.66
C TYR A 256 -10.12 -13.53 -21.13
N TYR A 257 -9.89 -14.73 -21.70
CA TYR A 257 -10.43 -15.04 -23.03
C TYR A 257 -11.94 -14.86 -23.05
N ALA A 258 -12.66 -15.12 -21.95
CA ALA A 258 -14.09 -14.84 -21.90
C ALA A 258 -14.40 -13.33 -22.00
N MET A 259 -13.62 -12.43 -21.40
CA MET A 259 -13.80 -10.97 -21.58
C MET A 259 -13.37 -10.49 -22.97
N GLU A 260 -12.23 -10.96 -23.49
CA GLU A 260 -11.75 -10.60 -24.84
C GLU A 260 -12.63 -11.20 -25.95
N MET A 261 -13.20 -12.40 -25.75
CA MET A 261 -14.11 -13.06 -26.68
C MET A 261 -15.57 -12.62 -26.51
N SER A 262 -16.00 -12.12 -25.35
CA SER A 262 -17.37 -11.56 -25.20
C SER A 262 -17.55 -10.23 -25.94
N LYS A 263 -16.46 -9.62 -26.41
CA LYS A 263 -16.43 -8.36 -27.17
C LYS A 263 -16.02 -8.57 -28.65
N ALA A 264 -15.85 -9.81 -29.10
CA ALA A 264 -15.64 -10.17 -30.50
C ALA A 264 -16.95 -10.69 -31.11
#